data_AF-A0A1M3M2R9-F1
#
_entry.id   AF-A0A1M3M2R9-F1
#
_cell.length_a   1.000
_cell.length_b   1.000
_cell.length_c   1.000
_cell.angle_alpha   90.00
_cell.angle_beta   90.00
_cell.angle_gamma   90.00
#
_symmetry.space_group_name_H-M   'P 1'
#
loop_
_entity.id
_entity.type
_entity.pdbx_description
1 polymer ?
#
loop_
_entity_poly.entity_id
_entity_poly.type
_entity_poly.pdbx_seq_one_letter_code
_entity_poly.pdbx_strand_id
1 'polypeptide(L)'
;MSGTPVAPPARAFLAVAALGAGLLHAALAPSAPLPLLVVLLAVAVAELGWSVSTLARDRPLLFRLIPALALVPVGLWAAIAVVGATATSGTVISLPLLPMAVASLLDVAVAAVSAVVLRRARPASQHSGALRFVAALALSASAVCAVTIPALGLTDAGYAAVKVGHHH
;
A
#
# COMPACT_ATOMS: atom_id res chain seq x y z
N MET A 1 -10.41 14.19 -20.06
CA MET A 1 -9.70 12.89 -20.26
C MET A 1 -10.58 11.77 -19.70
N SER A 2 -10.98 10.79 -20.50
CA SER A 2 -11.76 9.65 -20.04
C SER A 2 -10.87 8.69 -19.23
N GLY A 3 -11.11 8.54 -17.92
CA GLY A 3 -10.34 7.62 -17.07
C GLY A 3 -10.53 6.14 -17.43
N THR A 4 -9.55 5.30 -17.10
CA THR A 4 -9.60 3.84 -17.34
C THR A 4 -10.63 3.20 -16.40
N PRO A 5 -11.69 2.55 -16.92
CA PRO A 5 -12.63 1.82 -16.08
C PRO A 5 -11.97 0.56 -15.53
N VAL A 6 -12.16 0.30 -14.23
CA VAL A 6 -11.60 -0.86 -13.53
C VAL A 6 -12.73 -1.76 -13.06
N ALA A 7 -12.63 -3.06 -13.38
CA ALA A 7 -13.62 -4.05 -12.97
C ALA A 7 -13.76 -4.07 -11.43
N PRO A 8 -14.97 -4.24 -10.89
CA PRO A 8 -15.20 -4.12 -9.44
C PRO A 8 -14.30 -5.01 -8.56
N PRO A 9 -14.03 -6.29 -8.90
CA PRO A 9 -13.10 -7.10 -8.09
C PRO A 9 -11.68 -6.55 -8.05
N ALA A 10 -11.14 -6.10 -9.19
CA ALA A 10 -9.81 -5.52 -9.26
C ALA A 10 -9.76 -4.19 -8.50
N ARG A 11 -10.82 -3.38 -8.58
CA ARG A 11 -10.93 -2.12 -7.84
C ARG A 11 -10.94 -2.34 -6.33
N ALA A 12 -11.72 -3.32 -5.86
CA ALA A 12 -11.77 -3.67 -4.44
C ALA A 12 -10.39 -4.12 -3.94
N PHE A 13 -9.73 -5.03 -4.67
CA PHE A 13 -8.39 -5.49 -4.33
C PHE A 13 -7.38 -4.35 -4.27
N LEU A 14 -7.32 -3.52 -5.32
CA LEU A 14 -6.38 -2.40 -5.41
C LEU A 14 -6.55 -1.39 -4.27
N ALA A 15 -7.80 -1.05 -3.94
CA ALA A 15 -8.09 -0.16 -2.83
C ALA A 15 -7.60 -0.72 -1.49
N VAL A 16 -7.91 -1.98 -1.20
CA VAL A 16 -7.53 -2.61 0.08
C VAL A 16 -6.01 -2.81 0.17
N ALA A 17 -5.36 -3.20 -0.93
CA ALA A 17 -3.90 -3.35 -0.94
C ALA A 17 -3.19 -2.01 -0.69
N ALA A 18 -3.62 -0.93 -1.35
CA ALA A 18 -3.10 0.42 -1.12
C ALA A 18 -3.40 0.93 0.29
N LEU A 19 -4.56 0.59 0.86
CA LEU A 19 -4.88 0.89 2.25
C LEU A 19 -3.88 0.21 3.21
N GLY A 20 -3.61 -1.08 3.01
CA GLY A 20 -2.67 -1.84 3.83
C GLY A 20 -1.23 -1.31 3.73
N ALA A 21 -0.77 -0.98 2.52
CA ALA A 21 0.53 -0.36 2.29
C ALA A 21 0.64 1.00 3.00
N GLY A 22 -0.36 1.88 2.83
CA GLY A 22 -0.37 3.21 3.43
C GLY A 22 -0.36 3.17 4.95
N LEU A 23 -1.09 2.22 5.56
CA LEU A 23 -1.06 2.02 7.01
C LEU A 23 0.32 1.56 7.51
N LEU A 24 1.00 0.67 6.78
CA LEU A 24 2.35 0.21 7.15
C LEU A 24 3.39 1.32 6.99
N HIS A 25 3.33 2.11 5.92
CA HIS A 25 4.19 3.28 5.74
C HIS A 25 3.98 4.32 6.85
N ALA A 26 2.72 4.60 7.22
CA ALA A 26 2.42 5.48 8.35
C ALA A 26 2.96 4.92 9.68
N ALA A 27 2.82 3.62 9.91
CA ALA A 27 3.27 2.96 11.13
C ALA A 27 4.80 2.88 11.27
N LEU A 28 5.54 2.89 10.15
CA LEU A 28 6.99 2.93 10.11
C LEU A 28 7.56 4.34 10.34
N ALA A 29 6.78 5.39 10.08
CA ALA A 29 7.25 6.77 10.13
C ALA A 29 7.81 7.22 11.51
N PRO A 30 7.21 6.86 12.67
CA PRO A 30 7.71 7.27 13.99
C PRO A 30 9.12 6.75 14.32
N SER A 31 9.51 5.60 13.75
CA SER A 31 10.81 4.97 13.99
C SER A 31 11.89 5.47 13.01
N ALA A 32 11.54 6.35 12.07
CA ALA A 32 12.42 6.82 11.00
C ALA A 32 13.11 8.15 11.33
N PRO A 33 14.33 8.40 10.83
CA PRO A 33 14.94 9.73 10.90
C PRO A 33 14.09 10.76 10.13
N LEU A 34 14.17 12.04 10.54
CA LEU A 34 13.27 13.10 10.08
C LEU A 34 13.04 13.15 8.54
N PRO A 35 14.07 13.06 7.67
CA PRO A 35 13.83 13.06 6.22
C PRO A 35 12.98 11.88 5.76
N LEU A 36 13.25 10.68 6.28
CA LEU A 36 12.52 9.46 5.92
C LEU A 36 11.11 9.44 6.53
N LEU A 37 10.94 10.00 7.73
CA LEU A 37 9.62 10.21 8.33
C LEU A 37 8.71 11.03 7.41
N VAL A 38 9.20 12.16 6.90
CA VAL A 38 8.43 13.02 5.98
C VAL A 38 8.05 12.27 4.70
N VAL A 39 9.00 11.51 4.13
CA VAL A 39 8.74 10.70 2.93
C VAL A 39 7.69 9.62 3.20
N LEU A 40 7.80 8.89 4.32
CA LEU A 40 6.86 7.84 4.68
C LEU A 40 5.44 8.38 4.91
N LEU A 41 5.31 9.52 5.58
CA LEU A 41 4.00 10.16 5.76
C LEU A 41 3.41 10.65 4.44
N ALA A 42 4.23 11.22 3.55
CA ALA A 42 3.77 11.66 2.24
C ALA A 42 3.28 10.47 1.39
N VAL A 43 4.03 9.36 1.38
CA VAL A 43 3.64 8.11 0.72
C VAL A 43 2.35 7.56 1.31
N ALA A 44 2.27 7.46 2.65
CA ALA A 44 1.07 6.99 3.33
C ALA A 44 -0.17 7.81 2.97
N VAL A 45 -0.08 9.14 3.02
CA VAL A 45 -1.19 10.02 2.63
C VAL A 45 -1.58 9.82 1.16
N ALA A 46 -0.61 9.66 0.27
CA ALA A 46 -0.88 9.41 -1.14
C ALA A 46 -1.59 8.07 -1.37
N GLU A 47 -1.15 7.00 -0.71
CA GLU A 47 -1.73 5.65 -0.82
C GLU A 47 -3.12 5.57 -0.20
N LEU A 48 -3.32 6.16 0.99
CA LEU A 48 -4.63 6.25 1.65
C LEU A 48 -5.60 7.08 0.81
N GLY A 49 -5.16 8.25 0.32
CA GLY A 49 -5.95 9.10 -0.55
C GLY A 49 -6.32 8.38 -1.86
N TRP A 50 -5.38 7.65 -2.44
CA TRP A 50 -5.64 6.87 -3.65
C TRP A 50 -6.59 5.70 -3.40
N SER A 51 -6.46 4.99 -2.27
CA SER A 51 -7.36 3.92 -1.84
C SER A 51 -8.80 4.43 -1.73
N VAL A 52 -9.02 5.52 -0.99
CA VAL A 52 -10.34 6.16 -0.86
C VAL A 52 -10.88 6.58 -2.23
N SER A 53 -10.04 7.18 -3.08
CA SER A 53 -10.45 7.57 -4.43
C SER A 53 -10.84 6.38 -5.31
N THR A 54 -10.17 5.23 -5.14
CA THR A 54 -10.40 3.98 -5.86
C THR A 54 -11.70 3.31 -5.39
N LEU A 55 -12.05 3.43 -4.10
CA LEU A 55 -13.36 2.99 -3.61
C LEU A 55 -14.50 3.88 -4.12
N ALA A 56 -14.29 5.20 -4.14
CA ALA A 56 -15.32 6.17 -4.48
C ALA A 56 -15.62 6.29 -5.98
N ARG A 57 -14.75 5.76 -6.87
CA ARG A 57 -14.83 6.00 -8.32
C ARG A 57 -14.65 4.71 -9.12
N ASP A 58 -15.49 4.50 -10.13
CA ASP A 58 -15.30 3.39 -11.09
C ASP A 58 -14.05 3.57 -11.98
N ARG A 59 -13.51 4.79 -12.00
CA ARG A 59 -12.30 5.20 -12.73
C ARG A 59 -11.29 5.81 -11.75
N PRO A 60 -10.36 5.01 -11.21
CA PRO A 60 -9.38 5.51 -10.25
C PRO A 60 -8.53 6.65 -10.83
N LEU A 61 -8.13 7.56 -9.95
CA LEU A 61 -7.30 8.71 -10.32
C LEU A 61 -5.92 8.25 -10.79
N LEU A 62 -5.39 8.92 -11.82
CA LEU A 62 -4.04 8.71 -12.37
C LEU A 62 -3.70 7.25 -12.69
N PHE A 63 -4.71 6.41 -12.98
CA PHE A 63 -4.55 4.94 -13.06
C PHE A 63 -3.41 4.46 -13.96
N ARG A 64 -3.12 5.20 -15.04
CA ARG A 64 -2.02 4.88 -15.96
C ARG A 64 -0.62 5.01 -15.34
N LEU A 65 -0.47 5.85 -14.31
CA LEU A 65 0.80 6.08 -13.61
C LEU A 65 0.99 5.14 -12.42
N ILE A 66 -0.09 4.51 -11.94
CA ILE A 66 -0.08 3.68 -10.73
C ILE A 66 0.92 2.52 -10.76
N PRO A 67 1.12 1.79 -11.88
CA PRO A 67 2.17 0.77 -11.92
C PRO A 67 3.56 1.31 -11.57
N ALA A 68 3.88 2.54 -11.98
CA ALA A 68 5.17 3.15 -11.69
C ALA A 68 5.18 3.76 -10.28
N LEU A 69 4.13 4.50 -9.91
CA LEU A 69 4.03 5.18 -8.60
C LEU A 69 4.03 4.19 -7.43
N ALA A 70 3.34 3.05 -7.57
CA ALA A 70 3.32 2.02 -6.53
C ALA A 70 4.69 1.36 -6.33
N LEU A 71 5.61 1.42 -7.30
CA LEU A 71 6.97 0.88 -7.12
C LEU A 71 7.95 1.89 -6.52
N VAL A 72 7.54 3.14 -6.30
CA VAL A 72 8.41 4.16 -5.71
C VAL A 72 8.89 3.79 -4.30
N PRO A 73 8.03 3.33 -3.36
CA PRO A 73 8.48 2.91 -2.04
C PRO A 73 9.44 1.72 -2.11
N VAL A 74 9.15 0.74 -2.97
CA VAL A 74 10.02 -0.43 -3.21
C VAL A 74 11.41 0.00 -3.71
N GLY A 75 11.46 0.93 -4.66
CA GLY A 75 12.71 1.50 -5.17
C GLY A 75 13.48 2.26 -4.10
N LEU A 76 12.77 3.00 -3.24
CA LEU A 76 13.38 3.70 -2.09
C LEU A 76 14.04 2.70 -1.12
N TRP A 77 13.35 1.61 -0.79
CA TRP A 77 13.91 0.55 0.06
C TRP A 77 15.15 -0.09 -0.55
N ALA A 78 15.11 -0.39 -1.86
CA ALA A 78 16.26 -0.94 -2.57
C ALA A 78 17.46 0.04 -2.56
N ALA A 79 17.21 1.34 -2.78
CA ALA A 79 18.26 2.36 -2.73
C ALA A 79 18.90 2.47 -1.34
N ILE A 80 18.07 2.49 -0.27
CA ILE A 80 18.56 2.51 1.11
C ILE A 80 19.39 1.26 1.41
N ALA A 81 18.94 0.08 0.98
CA ALA A 81 19.67 -1.16 1.19
C ALA A 81 21.04 -1.16 0.49
N VAL A 82 21.10 -0.68 -0.76
CA VAL A 82 22.35 -0.57 -1.52
C VAL A 82 23.32 0.43 -0.90
N VAL A 83 22.83 1.60 -0.49
CA VAL A 83 23.65 2.61 0.21
C VAL A 83 24.15 2.07 1.55
N GLY A 84 23.27 1.43 2.34
CA GLY A 84 23.64 0.83 3.61
C GLY A 84 24.68 -0.29 3.47
N ALA A 85 24.59 -1.10 2.43
CA ALA A 85 25.57 -2.16 2.13
C ALA A 85 26.94 -1.62 1.69
N THR A 86 27.00 -0.39 1.19
CA THR A 86 28.24 0.22 0.65
C THR A 86 28.84 1.29 1.57
N ALA A 87 28.13 1.69 2.64
CA ALA A 87 28.61 2.68 3.60
C ALA A 87 29.68 2.10 4.54
N THR A 88 30.88 2.68 4.52
CA THR A 88 32.00 2.32 5.41
C THR A 88 31.70 2.60 6.89
N SER A 89 30.71 3.45 7.16
CA SER A 89 30.29 3.89 8.49
C SER A 89 29.16 3.05 9.12
N GLY A 90 28.73 1.94 8.49
CA GLY A 90 27.81 0.97 9.10
C GLY A 90 26.39 1.48 9.38
N THR A 91 25.99 2.62 8.80
CA THR A 91 24.68 3.23 9.03
C THR A 91 23.62 2.53 8.18
N VAL A 92 23.05 1.45 8.72
CA VAL A 92 21.83 0.84 8.20
C VAL A 92 20.65 1.42 8.96
N ILE A 93 19.71 2.07 8.26
CA ILE A 93 18.45 2.51 8.85
C ILE A 93 17.75 1.27 9.44
N SER A 94 17.66 1.21 10.77
CA SER A 94 17.07 0.07 11.50
C SER A 94 15.55 0.18 11.58
N LEU A 95 14.89 0.11 10.41
CA LEU A 95 13.45 -0.04 10.36
C LEU A 95 13.06 -1.53 10.46
N PRO A 96 11.89 -1.85 11.04
CA PRO A 96 11.38 -3.21 11.10
C PRO A 96 11.24 -3.85 9.71
N LEU A 97 11.99 -4.92 9.44
CA LEU A 97 12.03 -5.58 8.13
C LEU A 97 10.67 -6.17 7.69
N LEU A 98 9.91 -6.76 8.61
CA LEU A 98 8.65 -7.41 8.26
C LEU A 98 7.59 -6.39 7.76
N PRO A 99 7.32 -5.27 8.46
CA PRO A 99 6.48 -4.19 7.92
C PRO A 99 6.93 -3.66 6.55
N MET A 100 8.23 -3.46 6.36
CA MET A 100 8.78 -3.02 5.08
C MET A 100 8.51 -4.03 3.97
N ALA A 101 8.73 -5.32 4.24
CA ALA A 101 8.50 -6.40 3.29
C ALA A 101 7.01 -6.53 2.92
N VAL A 102 6.11 -6.44 3.90
CA VAL A 102 4.67 -6.52 3.67
C VAL A 102 4.18 -5.29 2.91
N ALA A 103 4.63 -4.08 3.24
CA ALA A 103 4.31 -2.87 2.49
C ALA A 103 4.76 -3.00 1.02
N SER A 104 6.02 -3.41 0.81
CA SER A 104 6.58 -3.65 -0.53
C SER A 104 5.81 -4.72 -1.32
N LEU A 105 5.36 -5.78 -0.67
CA LEU A 105 4.57 -6.83 -1.30
C LEU A 105 3.21 -6.29 -1.78
N LEU A 106 2.54 -5.49 -0.96
CA LEU A 106 1.25 -4.87 -1.30
C LEU A 106 1.42 -3.88 -2.46
N ASP A 107 2.48 -3.07 -2.44
CA ASP A 107 2.86 -2.15 -3.51
C ASP A 107 3.12 -2.85 -4.84
N VAL A 108 3.91 -3.92 -4.82
CA VAL A 108 4.15 -4.76 -6.01
C VAL A 108 2.85 -5.38 -6.50
N ALA A 109 1.96 -5.82 -5.61
CA ALA A 109 0.66 -6.35 -6.00
C ALA A 109 -0.23 -5.28 -6.65
N VAL A 110 -0.24 -4.05 -6.13
CA VAL A 110 -0.93 -2.89 -6.73
C VAL A 110 -0.35 -2.60 -8.12
N ALA A 111 0.97 -2.57 -8.26
CA ALA A 111 1.65 -2.33 -9.52
C ALA A 111 1.32 -3.43 -10.56
N ALA A 112 1.41 -4.69 -10.16
CA ALA A 112 1.16 -5.84 -11.03
C ALA A 112 -0.30 -5.89 -11.50
N VAL A 113 -1.26 -5.75 -10.58
CA VAL A 113 -2.69 -5.80 -10.92
C VAL A 113 -3.08 -4.62 -11.80
N SER A 114 -2.63 -3.41 -11.48
CA SER A 114 -2.90 -2.23 -12.31
C SER A 114 -2.28 -2.36 -13.71
N ALA A 115 -1.05 -2.86 -13.82
CA ALA A 115 -0.41 -3.15 -15.12
C ALA A 115 -1.19 -4.19 -15.93
N VAL A 116 -1.67 -5.26 -15.29
CA VAL A 116 -2.51 -6.28 -15.94
C VAL A 116 -3.83 -5.69 -16.44
N VAL A 117 -4.48 -4.83 -15.66
CA VAL A 117 -5.72 -4.15 -16.07
C VAL A 117 -5.46 -3.26 -17.28
N LEU A 118 -4.37 -2.48 -17.28
CA LEU A 118 -3.98 -1.63 -18.41
C LEU A 118 -3.66 -2.44 -19.67
N ARG A 119 -2.91 -3.56 -19.52
CA ARG A 119 -2.53 -4.43 -20.64
C ARG A 119 -3.73 -5.14 -21.27
N ARG A 120 -4.72 -5.54 -20.48
CA ARG A 120 -5.87 -6.31 -20.99
C ARG A 120 -6.82 -5.46 -21.84
N ALA A 121 -6.89 -4.13 -21.60
CA ALA A 121 -7.75 -3.18 -22.32
C ALA A 121 -9.21 -3.65 -22.52
N ARG A 122 -9.70 -4.59 -21.70
CA ARG A 122 -11.04 -5.15 -21.85
C ARG A 122 -12.06 -4.14 -21.32
N PRO A 123 -13.13 -3.84 -22.06
CA PRO A 123 -14.24 -3.05 -21.53
C PRO A 123 -14.73 -3.68 -20.23
N ALA A 124 -14.75 -2.91 -19.14
CA ALA A 124 -15.39 -3.37 -17.91
C ALA A 124 -16.86 -3.67 -18.23
N SER A 125 -17.32 -4.90 -17.99
CA SER A 125 -18.72 -5.23 -18.27
C SER A 125 -19.61 -4.39 -17.37
N GLN A 126 -20.57 -3.68 -17.97
CA GLN A 126 -21.48 -2.77 -17.25
C GLN A 126 -22.38 -3.50 -16.25
N HIS A 127 -22.38 -4.84 -16.26
CA HIS A 127 -23.21 -5.71 -15.42
C HIS A 127 -22.45 -6.41 -14.28
N SER A 128 -21.25 -5.96 -13.91
CA SER A 128 -20.55 -6.51 -12.75
C SER A 128 -21.20 -6.05 -11.44
N GLY A 129 -22.17 -6.81 -10.95
CA GLY A 129 -23.01 -6.48 -9.79
C GLY A 129 -22.27 -6.21 -8.48
N ALA A 130 -22.88 -5.38 -7.64
CA ALA A 130 -22.40 -4.97 -6.32
C ALA A 130 -21.96 -6.14 -5.43
N LEU A 131 -22.62 -7.30 -5.53
CA LEU A 131 -22.23 -8.51 -4.81
C LEU A 131 -20.81 -8.96 -5.13
N ARG A 132 -20.37 -8.88 -6.40
CA ARG A 132 -19.00 -9.25 -6.79
C ARG A 132 -17.97 -8.27 -6.23
N PHE A 133 -18.33 -6.99 -6.12
CA PHE A 133 -17.51 -5.98 -5.47
C PHE A 133 -17.38 -6.28 -3.98
N VAL A 134 -18.50 -6.49 -3.28
CA VAL A 134 -18.52 -6.76 -1.83
C VAL A 134 -17.79 -8.05 -1.49
N ALA A 135 -18.01 -9.13 -2.23
CA ALA A 135 -17.31 -10.39 -2.04
C ALA A 135 -15.80 -10.24 -2.27
N ALA A 136 -15.38 -9.56 -3.34
CA ALA A 136 -13.98 -9.29 -3.60
C ALA A 136 -13.35 -8.38 -2.54
N LEU A 137 -14.10 -7.39 -2.05
CA LEU A 137 -13.69 -6.49 -0.98
C LEU A 137 -13.46 -7.27 0.31
N ALA A 138 -14.41 -8.10 0.72
CA ALA A 138 -14.29 -8.92 1.93
C ALA A 138 -13.10 -9.90 1.83
N LEU A 139 -12.95 -10.59 0.70
CA LEU A 139 -11.82 -11.51 0.48
C LEU A 139 -10.47 -10.78 0.49
N SER A 140 -10.39 -9.63 -0.17
CA SER A 140 -9.17 -8.82 -0.21
C SER A 140 -8.85 -8.26 1.18
N ALA A 141 -9.85 -7.76 1.90
CA ALA A 141 -9.70 -7.24 3.26
C ALA A 141 -9.19 -8.33 4.21
N SER A 142 -9.79 -9.52 4.19
CA SER A 142 -9.31 -10.64 4.99
C SER A 142 -7.86 -11.01 4.67
N ALA A 143 -7.49 -11.09 3.38
CA ALA A 143 -6.14 -11.42 2.96
C ALA A 143 -5.12 -10.35 3.36
N VAL A 144 -5.44 -9.06 3.17
CA VAL A 144 -4.56 -7.95 3.55
C VAL A 144 -4.46 -7.84 5.07
N CYS A 145 -5.56 -7.96 5.82
CA CYS A 145 -5.52 -7.98 7.28
C CYS A 145 -4.64 -9.11 7.83
N ALA A 146 -4.69 -10.31 7.23
CA ALA A 146 -3.90 -11.46 7.66
C ALA A 146 -2.38 -11.19 7.63
N VAL A 147 -1.90 -10.31 6.75
CA VAL A 147 -0.48 -9.93 6.66
C VAL A 147 -0.17 -8.60 7.33
N THR A 148 -1.08 -7.62 7.25
CA THR A 148 -0.86 -6.27 7.77
C THR A 148 -0.97 -6.22 9.30
N ILE A 149 -1.88 -6.97 9.93
CA ILE A 149 -2.02 -6.99 11.40
C ILE A 149 -0.74 -7.48 12.10
N PRO A 150 -0.18 -8.66 11.79
CA PRO A 150 1.04 -9.10 12.46
C PRO A 150 2.24 -8.18 12.16
N ALA A 151 2.29 -7.60 10.95
CA ALA A 151 3.32 -6.62 10.62
C ALA A 151 3.20 -5.35 11.46
N LEU A 152 2.00 -4.76 11.57
CA LEU A 152 1.76 -3.58 12.41
C LEU A 152 2.14 -3.83 13.88
N GLY A 153 1.94 -5.04 14.38
CA GLY A 153 2.34 -5.44 15.73
C GLY A 153 3.84 -5.33 16.03
N LEU A 154 4.69 -5.23 15.00
CA LEU A 154 6.14 -5.05 15.11
C LEU A 154 6.60 -3.60 14.91
N THR A 155 5.68 -2.65 14.87
CA THR A 155 5.98 -1.21 14.73
C THR A 155 5.76 -0.48 16.05
N ASP A 156 6.46 0.64 16.25
CA ASP A 156 6.25 1.51 17.42
C ASP A 156 4.79 2.01 17.51
N ALA A 157 4.16 2.27 16.37
CA ALA A 157 2.74 2.63 16.30
C ALA A 157 1.83 1.50 16.81
N GLY A 158 2.13 0.25 16.46
CA GLY A 158 1.41 -0.92 16.97
C GLY A 158 1.56 -1.08 18.48
N TYR A 159 2.78 -0.95 19.01
CA TYR A 159 3.04 -0.97 20.45
C TYR A 159 2.29 0.16 21.18
N ALA A 160 2.29 1.38 20.62
CA ALA A 160 1.58 2.52 21.20
C ALA A 160 0.06 2.29 21.24
N ALA A 161 -0.52 1.73 20.18
CA ALA A 161 -1.95 1.43 20.12
C ALA A 161 -2.39 0.43 21.20
N VAL A 162 -1.59 -0.61 21.47
CA VAL A 162 -1.87 -1.58 22.55
C VAL A 162 -1.78 -0.93 23.92
N LYS A 163 -0.76 -0.07 24.15
CA LYS A 163 -0.59 0.63 25.44
C LYS A 163 -1.77 1.54 25.76
N VAL A 164 -2.27 2.31 24.80
CA VAL A 164 -3.46 3.16 24.99
C VAL A 164 -4.68 2.32 25.36
N GLY A 165 -4.86 1.14 24.77
CA GLY A 165 -5.97 0.23 25.08
C GLY A 165 -5.97 -0.41 26.48
N HIS A 166 -4.83 -0.38 27.21
CA HIS A 166 -4.74 -0.91 28.59
C HIS A 166 -4.94 0.16 29.67
N HIS A 167 -5.01 1.44 29.30
CA HIS A 167 -5.22 2.57 30.20
C HIS A 167 -6.68 3.09 30.19
N HIS A 168 -7.57 2.39 29.49
CA HIS A 168 -9.02 2.59 29.47
C HIS A 168 -9.71 1.32 29.96
#